data_AF-A0A1Q6RIH8-F1
#
_entry.id   AF-A0A1Q6RIH8-F1
#
_cell.length_a   1.000
_cell.length_b   1.000
_cell.length_c   1.000
_cell.angle_alpha   90.00
_cell.angle_beta   90.00
_cell.angle_gamma   90.00
#
_symmetry.space_group_name_H-M   'P 1'
#
loop_
_entity.id
_entity.type
_entity.pdbx_description
1 polymer ?
#
loop_
_entity_poly.entity_id
_entity_poly.type
_entity_poly.pdbx_seq_one_letter_code
_entity_poly.pdbx_strand_id
1 'polypeptide(L)'
;MVTFKLKEENDRQLVYWYFPHGNEENGHGTIVIDRVLGKLDVTELAPDDRLVRHTVENQNRWRKAVNQMRNIEQIPELTDEEWPEATEDRISTVFADHAIQKIIEAYNNGEILEEGVETWNI
;
A
#
# COMPACT_ATOMS: atom_id res chain seq x y z
N MET A 1 5.28 -1.92 -11.18
CA MET A 1 6.57 -2.23 -10.52
C MET A 1 7.03 -0.99 -9.79
N VAL A 2 7.48 -1.15 -8.55
CA VAL A 2 8.13 -0.10 -7.74
C VAL A 2 9.40 -0.69 -7.14
N THR A 3 10.42 0.14 -6.99
CA THR A 3 11.61 -0.23 -6.23
C THR A 3 11.72 0.69 -5.03
N PHE A 4 12.24 0.21 -3.91
CA PHE A 4 12.48 1.03 -2.74
C PHE A 4 13.83 0.72 -2.12
N LYS A 5 14.39 1.72 -1.44
CA LYS A 5 15.68 1.65 -0.75
C LYS A 5 15.60 2.37 0.58
N LEU A 6 16.09 1.73 1.62
CA LEU A 6 16.29 2.32 2.94
C LEU A 6 17.39 3.37 2.83
N LYS A 7 17.10 4.58 3.30
CA LYS A 7 18.06 5.68 3.33
C LYS A 7 18.51 6.05 4.72
N GLU A 8 17.62 5.95 5.68
CA GLU A 8 17.93 6.25 7.05
C GLU A 8 17.32 5.17 7.93
N GLU A 9 18.16 4.54 8.73
CA GLU A 9 17.75 3.67 9.81
C GLU A 9 18.12 4.34 11.14
N ASN A 10 17.11 4.60 11.96
CA ASN A 10 17.28 5.11 13.31
C ASN A 10 16.46 4.25 14.30
N ASP A 11 16.80 4.35 15.58
CA ASP A 11 16.04 3.66 16.65
C ASP A 11 14.58 4.13 16.73
N ARG A 12 14.28 5.32 16.21
CA ARG A 12 12.93 5.91 16.22
C ARG A 12 12.19 5.81 14.90
N GLN A 13 12.90 5.85 13.77
CA GLN A 13 12.27 5.91 12.45
C GLN A 13 13.08 5.18 11.39
N LEU A 14 12.39 4.65 10.38
CA LEU A 14 12.99 4.16 9.14
C LEU A 14 12.51 5.05 8.00
N VAL A 15 13.45 5.55 7.20
CA VAL A 15 13.16 6.38 6.03
C VAL A 15 13.51 5.62 4.77
N TYR A 16 12.50 5.41 3.93
CA TYR A 16 12.59 4.71 2.66
C TYR A 16 12.36 5.67 1.52
N TRP A 17 13.18 5.55 0.48
CA TRP A 17 12.92 6.15 -0.82
C TRP A 17 12.32 5.12 -1.74
N TYR A 18 11.21 5.46 -2.40
CA TYR A 18 10.60 4.61 -3.40
C TYR A 18 10.62 5.30 -4.78
N PHE A 19 10.75 4.47 -5.81
CA PHE A 19 10.90 4.88 -7.19
C PHE A 19 9.85 4.16 -8.04
N PRO A 20 8.83 4.87 -8.53
CA PRO A 20 7.89 4.33 -9.51
C PRO A 20 8.63 3.79 -10.74
N HIS A 21 8.25 2.61 -11.20
CA HIS A 21 8.87 1.92 -12.33
C HIS A 21 10.38 1.65 -12.19
N GLY A 22 10.97 1.83 -11.01
CA GLY A 22 12.42 1.74 -10.80
C GLY A 22 13.22 2.85 -11.46
N ASN A 23 12.58 3.97 -11.83
CA ASN A 23 13.27 5.09 -12.43
C ASN A 23 13.81 6.05 -11.35
N GLU A 24 15.09 5.92 -11.02
CA GLU A 24 15.76 6.80 -10.04
C GLU A 24 15.99 8.23 -10.57
N GLU A 25 15.97 8.44 -11.89
CA GLU A 25 16.22 9.76 -12.50
C GLU A 25 14.99 10.69 -12.45
N ASN A 26 13.77 10.13 -12.37
CA ASN A 26 12.52 10.91 -12.33
C ASN A 26 12.15 11.44 -10.94
N GLY A 27 13.01 11.22 -9.94
CA GLY A 27 12.75 11.58 -8.55
C GLY A 27 12.18 10.43 -7.72
N HIS A 28 12.28 10.58 -6.40
CA HIS A 28 11.82 9.60 -5.43
C HIS A 28 10.62 10.14 -4.66
N GLY A 29 9.84 9.23 -4.09
CA GLY A 29 8.97 9.55 -2.98
C GLY A 29 9.57 9.04 -1.68
N THR A 30 9.09 9.57 -0.56
CA THR A 30 9.63 9.31 0.77
C THR A 30 8.55 8.67 1.64
N ILE A 31 8.86 7.50 2.18
CA ILE A 31 8.04 6.76 3.15
C ILE A 31 8.78 6.78 4.48
N VAL A 32 8.09 7.17 5.55
CA VAL A 32 8.64 7.20 6.90
C VAL A 32 7.85 6.24 7.79
N ILE A 33 8.57 5.37 8.47
CA ILE A 33 8.01 4.41 9.43
C ILE A 33 8.49 4.80 10.82
N ASP A 34 7.57 5.26 11.66
CA ASP A 34 7.81 5.51 13.07
C ASP A 34 7.78 4.17 13.84
N ARG A 35 8.92 3.76 14.36
CA ARG A 35 9.09 2.50 15.12
C ARG A 35 8.52 2.59 16.54
N VAL A 36 8.38 3.81 17.08
CA VAL A 36 7.87 4.05 18.44
C VAL A 36 6.34 3.99 18.46
N LEU A 37 5.71 4.62 17.47
CA LEU A 37 4.25 4.64 17.33
C LEU A 37 3.71 3.51 16.45
N GLY A 38 4.58 2.81 15.70
CA GLY A 38 4.17 1.83 14.70
C GLY A 38 3.37 2.45 13.56
N LYS A 39 3.58 3.74 13.30
CA LYS A 39 2.87 4.49 12.26
C LYS A 39 3.71 4.56 11.00
N LEU A 40 3.05 4.47 9.85
CA LEU A 40 3.67 4.65 8.56
C LEU A 40 2.99 5.83 7.87
N ASP A 41 3.81 6.75 7.38
CA ASP A 41 3.36 7.93 6.65
C ASP A 41 4.16 8.08 5.36
N VAL A 42 3.48 8.46 4.27
CA VAL A 42 4.13 8.89 3.03
C VAL A 42 4.31 10.40 3.12
N THR A 43 5.54 10.86 3.33
CA THR A 43 5.83 12.29 3.50
C THR A 43 5.96 13.00 2.16
N GLU A 44 6.48 12.33 1.14
CA GLU A 44 6.63 12.86 -0.20
C GLU A 44 6.19 11.84 -1.24
N LEU A 45 5.34 12.28 -2.17
CA LEU A 45 4.92 11.46 -3.31
C LEU A 45 5.95 11.58 -4.43
N ALA A 46 6.33 10.46 -5.02
CA ALA A 46 7.14 10.48 -6.22
C ALA A 46 6.40 11.20 -7.37
N PRO A 47 7.10 11.90 -8.29
CA PRO A 47 6.44 12.67 -9.35
C PRO A 47 5.54 11.86 -10.28
N ASP A 48 5.89 10.58 -10.50
CA ASP A 48 5.11 9.63 -11.31
C ASP A 48 4.08 8.83 -10.48
N ASP A 49 3.98 9.08 -9.17
CA ASP A 49 2.95 8.48 -8.33
C ASP A 49 1.66 9.31 -8.37
N ARG A 50 0.54 8.64 -8.13
CA ARG A 50 -0.78 9.28 -8.15
C ARG A 50 -1.60 8.83 -6.97
N LEU A 51 -2.25 9.78 -6.33
CA LEU A 51 -3.30 9.49 -5.36
C LEU A 51 -4.54 8.99 -6.09
N VAL A 52 -5.03 7.83 -5.67
CA VAL A 52 -6.29 7.26 -6.13
C VAL A 52 -7.28 7.32 -4.98
N ARG A 53 -8.36 8.06 -5.21
CA ARG A 53 -9.48 8.12 -4.28
C ARG A 53 -10.46 7.00 -4.60
N HIS A 54 -10.58 6.06 -3.67
CA HIS A 54 -11.61 5.04 -3.67
C HIS A 54 -12.81 5.57 -2.88
N THR A 55 -13.83 6.05 -3.60
CA THR A 55 -15.06 6.53 -2.94
C THR A 55 -15.79 5.38 -2.25
N VAL A 56 -16.50 5.69 -1.16
CA VAL A 56 -17.40 4.73 -0.47
C VAL A 56 -18.31 4.00 -1.46
N GLU A 57 -18.89 4.75 -2.41
CA GLU A 57 -19.76 4.20 -3.44
C GLU A 57 -19.03 3.16 -4.31
N ASN A 58 -17.83 3.50 -4.80
CA ASN A 58 -17.05 2.57 -5.62
C ASN A 58 -16.63 1.34 -4.82
N GLN A 59 -16.15 1.52 -3.59
CA GLN A 59 -15.75 0.41 -2.71
C GLN A 59 -16.93 -0.56 -2.46
N ASN A 60 -18.10 -0.03 -2.10
CA ASN A 60 -19.28 -0.84 -1.85
C ASN A 60 -19.87 -1.43 -3.14
N ARG A 61 -19.69 -0.78 -4.30
CA ARG A 61 -20.03 -1.34 -5.61
C ARG A 61 -19.16 -2.56 -5.93
N TRP A 62 -17.85 -2.50 -5.66
CA TRP A 62 -16.94 -3.64 -5.82
C TRP A 62 -17.31 -4.79 -4.87
N ARG A 63 -17.58 -4.50 -3.59
CA ARG A 63 -18.06 -5.51 -2.61
C ARG A 63 -19.31 -6.22 -3.13
N LYS A 64 -20.29 -5.47 -3.65
CA LYS A 64 -21.52 -6.03 -4.26
C LYS A 64 -21.21 -6.90 -5.48
N ALA A 65 -20.30 -6.49 -6.35
CA ALA A 65 -19.89 -7.28 -7.52
C ALA A 65 -19.23 -8.61 -7.11
N VAL A 66 -18.38 -8.59 -6.08
CA VAL A 66 -17.78 -9.82 -5.52
C VAL A 66 -18.84 -10.73 -4.91
N ASN A 67 -19.79 -10.17 -4.14
CA ASN A 67 -20.91 -10.95 -3.59
C ASN A 67 -21.80 -11.54 -4.70
N GLN A 68 -22.01 -10.83 -5.80
CA GLN A 68 -22.71 -11.39 -6.97
C GLN A 68 -21.99 -12.61 -7.56
N MET A 69 -20.67 -12.54 -7.71
CA MET A 69 -19.87 -13.68 -8.19
C MET A 69 -19.89 -14.85 -7.20
N ARG A 70 -19.69 -14.58 -5.90
CA ARG A 70 -19.78 -15.60 -4.84
C ARG A 70 -21.15 -16.29 -4.82
N ASN A 71 -22.23 -15.53 -4.99
CA ASN A 71 -23.59 -16.09 -5.07
C ASN A 71 -23.75 -17.04 -6.27
N ILE A 72 -23.23 -16.67 -7.45
CA ILE A 72 -23.20 -17.55 -8.63
C ILE A 72 -22.43 -18.85 -8.34
N GLU A 73 -21.30 -18.76 -7.63
CA GLU A 73 -20.47 -19.88 -7.21
C GLU A 73 -21.01 -20.62 -5.96
N GLN A 74 -22.17 -20.21 -5.43
CA GLN A 74 -22.78 -20.72 -4.18
C GLN A 74 -21.88 -20.60 -2.95
N ILE A 75 -20.96 -19.63 -2.97
CA ILE A 75 -20.12 -19.24 -1.85
C ILE A 75 -20.88 -18.21 -1.01
N PRO A 76 -20.83 -18.29 0.34
CA PRO A 76 -21.41 -17.28 1.20
C PRO A 76 -20.92 -15.87 0.86
N GLU A 77 -21.82 -14.89 0.95
CA GLU A 77 -21.46 -13.48 0.81
C GLU A 77 -20.37 -13.09 1.82
N LEU A 78 -19.54 -12.12 1.44
CA LEU A 78 -18.49 -11.59 2.30
C LEU A 78 -19.08 -11.09 3.62
N THR A 79 -18.54 -11.56 4.74
CA THR A 79 -18.86 -10.97 6.06
C THR A 79 -18.17 -9.61 6.21
N ASP A 80 -18.59 -8.83 7.22
CA ASP A 80 -17.92 -7.57 7.54
C ASP A 80 -16.51 -7.80 8.14
N GLU A 81 -16.26 -9.00 8.70
CA GLU A 81 -14.92 -9.40 9.14
C GLU A 81 -13.99 -9.69 7.97
N GLU A 82 -14.48 -10.35 6.90
CA GLU A 82 -13.68 -10.62 5.70
C GLU A 82 -13.39 -9.33 4.92
N TRP A 83 -14.41 -8.49 4.76
CA TRP A 83 -14.29 -7.24 4.03
C TRP A 83 -15.36 -6.28 4.57
N PRO A 84 -15.04 -5.27 5.39
CA PRO A 84 -16.05 -4.38 5.92
C PRO A 84 -16.69 -3.54 4.81
N GLU A 85 -17.96 -3.17 4.97
CA GLU A 85 -18.54 -2.11 4.16
C GLU A 85 -17.76 -0.81 4.37
N ALA A 86 -17.43 -0.14 3.28
CA ALA A 86 -16.75 1.14 3.35
C ALA A 86 -17.71 2.19 3.91
N THR A 87 -17.31 2.86 4.99
CA THR A 87 -18.02 4.01 5.56
C THR A 87 -17.34 5.33 5.21
N GLU A 88 -16.08 5.28 4.81
CA GLU A 88 -15.25 6.43 4.48
C GLU A 88 -14.50 6.23 3.16
N ASP A 89 -14.15 7.34 2.53
CA ASP A 89 -13.33 7.32 1.32
C ASP A 89 -11.91 6.92 1.68
N ARG A 90 -11.37 5.94 0.96
CA ARG A 90 -9.99 5.52 1.10
C ARG A 90 -9.14 6.22 0.05
N ILE A 91 -8.07 6.86 0.50
CA ILE A 91 -7.04 7.39 -0.40
C ILE A 91 -5.90 6.37 -0.38
N SER A 92 -5.52 5.90 -1.56
CA SER A 92 -4.36 5.05 -1.78
C SER A 92 -3.39 5.75 -2.71
N THR A 93 -2.16 5.28 -2.70
CA THR A 93 -1.17 5.63 -3.72
C THR A 93 -0.97 4.45 -4.67
N VAL A 94 -0.68 4.72 -5.95
CA VAL A 94 -0.50 3.64 -6.94
C VAL A 94 0.80 2.90 -6.71
N PHE A 95 1.88 3.59 -6.31
CA PHE A 95 3.20 2.97 -6.15
C PHE A 95 3.61 2.85 -4.68
N ALA A 96 3.42 3.90 -3.88
CA ALA A 96 3.84 3.88 -2.49
C ALA A 96 3.16 2.75 -1.70
N ASP A 97 1.85 2.51 -1.88
CA ASP A 97 1.10 1.47 -1.15
C ASP A 97 1.69 0.08 -1.38
N HIS A 98 2.17 -0.22 -2.61
CA HIS A 98 2.82 -1.49 -2.91
C HIS A 98 4.19 -1.62 -2.26
N ALA A 99 4.99 -0.55 -2.25
CA ALA A 99 6.26 -0.54 -1.51
C ALA A 99 6.02 -0.73 0.00
N ILE A 100 5.02 -0.02 0.53
CA ILE A 100 4.60 -0.08 1.93
C ILE A 100 4.19 -1.49 2.32
N GLN A 101 3.36 -2.16 1.52
CA GLN A 101 2.93 -3.54 1.83
C GLN A 101 4.14 -4.46 2.01
N LYS A 102 5.11 -4.41 1.10
CA LYS A 102 6.30 -5.26 1.17
C LYS A 102 7.17 -4.92 2.39
N ILE A 103 7.35 -3.64 2.69
CA ILE A 103 8.12 -3.21 3.86
C ILE A 103 7.43 -3.66 5.15
N ILE A 104 6.11 -3.50 5.26
CA ILE A 104 5.34 -3.94 6.43
C ILE A 104 5.38 -5.45 6.59
N GLU A 105 5.24 -6.21 5.51
CA GLU A 105 5.30 -7.68 5.54
C GLU A 105 6.64 -8.17 6.09
N ALA A 106 7.75 -7.62 5.58
CA ALA A 106 9.07 -7.93 6.10
C ALA A 106 9.24 -7.48 7.56
N TYR A 107 8.79 -6.26 7.89
CA TYR A 107 8.88 -5.71 9.24
C TYR A 107 8.12 -6.55 10.27
N ASN A 108 6.92 -7.04 9.93
CA ASN A 108 6.14 -7.94 10.76
C ASN A 108 6.81 -9.31 10.94
N ASN A 109 7.62 -9.74 9.96
CA ASN A 109 8.47 -10.93 10.06
C ASN A 109 9.77 -10.69 10.84
N GLY A 110 10.01 -9.45 11.31
CA GLY A 110 11.21 -9.05 12.05
C GLY A 110 12.39 -8.70 11.16
N GLU A 111 12.19 -8.52 9.86
CA GLU A 111 13.21 -8.17 8.88
C GLU A 111 13.05 -6.70 8.43
N ILE A 112 14.16 -5.96 8.41
CA ILE A 112 14.22 -4.62 7.84
C ILE A 112 14.86 -4.74 6.46
N LEU A 113 14.06 -4.54 5.42
CA LEU A 113 14.57 -4.57 4.05
C LEU A 113 15.42 -3.33 3.78
N GLU A 114 16.66 -3.49 3.37
CA GLU A 114 17.51 -2.38 2.90
C GLU A 114 17.12 -1.93 1.50
N GLU A 115 16.71 -2.85 0.63
CA GLU A 115 16.17 -2.55 -0.68
C GLU A 115 15.17 -3.63 -1.12
N GLY A 116 14.29 -3.28 -2.05
CA GLY A 116 13.31 -4.21 -2.57
C GLY A 116 12.70 -3.79 -3.89
N VAL A 117 12.21 -4.78 -4.62
CA VAL A 117 11.45 -4.59 -5.86
C VAL A 117 10.11 -5.27 -5.68
N GLU A 118 9.03 -4.54 -5.94
CA GLU A 118 7.68 -5.10 -5.95
C GLU A 118 7.07 -4.97 -7.34
N THR A 119 6.68 -6.11 -7.89
CA THR A 119 6.03 -6.25 -9.19
C THR A 119 4.63 -6.82 -8.97
N TRP A 120 3.62 -6.00 -9.20
CA TRP A 120 2.23 -6.45 -9.28
C TRP A 120 1.81 -6.56 -10.74
N ASN A 121 1.02 -7.58 -11.05
CA ASN A 121 0.32 -7.66 -12.33
C ASN A 121 -0.88 -6.71 -12.26
N ILE A 122 -0.98 -5.81 -13.25
CA ILE A 122 -2.09 -4.86 -13.42
C ILE A 122 -3.23 -5.54 -14.18
#